data_AF-A0A9D8LQG8-F1
#
_entry.id   AF-A0A9D8LQG8-F1
#
_cell.length_a   1.000
_cell.length_b   1.000
_cell.length_c   1.000
_cell.angle_alpha   90.00
_cell.angle_beta   90.00
_cell.angle_gamma   90.00
#
_symmetry.space_group_name_H-M   'P 1'
#
loop_
_entity.id
_entity.type
_entity.pdbx_description
1 polymer ?
#
loop_
_entity_poly.entity_id
_entity_poly.type
_entity_poly.pdbx_seq_one_letter_code
_entity_poly.pdbx_strand_id
1 'polypeptide(L)' 'MNQDRLAKLRARYAGASGADIHDPRFAEVAAGQFKGDRRKWPFSDVATFLNAPYRPDALSQPDLGGLDVAIIGLPM' A
#
# COMPACT_ATOMS: atom_id res chain seq x y z
N MET A 1 16.85 -17.28 -31.22
CA MET A 1 16.77 -16.67 -29.87
C MET A 1 18.16 -16.70 -29.25
N ASN A 2 18.71 -15.57 -28.80
CA ASN A 2 20.10 -15.47 -28.31
C ASN A 2 20.20 -16.01 -26.86
N GLN A 3 21.02 -17.05 -26.65
CA GLN A 3 21.16 -17.75 -25.35
C GLN A 3 21.78 -16.86 -24.27
N ASP A 4 22.71 -15.97 -24.61
CA ASP A 4 23.35 -15.06 -23.65
C ASP A 4 22.37 -14.03 -23.13
N ARG A 5 21.49 -13.53 -24.02
CA ARG A 5 20.43 -12.60 -23.63
C ARG A 5 19.45 -13.28 -22.66
N LEU A 6 19.14 -14.55 -22.90
CA LEU A 6 18.27 -15.33 -22.03
C LEU A 6 18.92 -15.61 -20.66
N ALA A 7 20.21 -15.94 -20.63
CA ALA A 7 20.95 -16.14 -19.38
C ALA A 7 20.97 -14.87 -18.52
N LYS A 8 21.21 -13.70 -19.13
CA LYS A 8 21.16 -12.40 -18.44
C LYS A 8 19.79 -12.09 -17.86
N LEU A 9 18.71 -12.41 -18.59
CA LEU A 9 17.34 -12.22 -18.09
C LEU A 9 17.04 -13.16 -16.92
N ARG A 10 17.44 -14.43 -17.00
CA ARG A 10 17.26 -15.37 -15.88
C ARG A 10 18.03 -14.94 -14.64
N ALA A 11 19.28 -14.51 -14.79
CA ALA A 11 20.06 -14.01 -13.65
C ALA A 11 19.39 -12.81 -12.96
N ARG A 12 18.70 -11.95 -13.72
CA ARG A 12 18.04 -10.75 -13.18
C ARG A 12 16.68 -11.03 -12.56
N TYR A 13 15.88 -11.93 -13.13
CA TYR A 13 14.46 -12.08 -12.79
C TYR A 13 14.07 -13.42 -12.14
N ALA A 14 14.93 -14.45 -12.17
CA ALA A 14 14.52 -15.79 -11.73
C ALA A 14 14.18 -15.91 -10.23
N GLY A 15 14.72 -15.01 -9.39
CA GLY A 15 14.41 -14.93 -7.96
C GLY A 15 13.70 -13.65 -7.55
N ALA A 16 13.30 -12.81 -8.49
CA ALA A 16 12.62 -11.55 -8.21
C ALA A 16 11.15 -11.84 -7.83
N SER A 17 10.70 -11.30 -6.70
CA SER A 17 9.30 -11.26 -6.30
C SER A 17 8.53 -10.22 -7.12
N GLY A 18 7.20 -10.28 -7.09
CA GLY A 18 6.34 -9.27 -7.73
C GLY A 18 6.53 -7.85 -7.15
N ALA A 19 7.15 -7.73 -5.97
CA ALA A 19 7.52 -6.47 -5.35
C ALA A 19 8.91 -5.94 -5.79
N ASP A 20 9.74 -6.75 -6.46
CA ASP A 20 11.10 -6.38 -6.87
C ASP A 20 11.09 -5.60 -8.18
N ILE A 21 10.66 -4.34 -8.11
CA ILE A 21 10.64 -3.44 -9.25
C ILE A 21 12.00 -2.75 -9.38
N HIS A 22 12.67 -2.95 -10.53
CA HIS A 22 14.02 -2.38 -10.76
C HIS A 22 14.03 -0.91 -11.18
N ASP A 23 12.89 -0.35 -11.57
CA ASP A 23 12.78 1.08 -11.85
C ASP A 23 12.55 1.83 -10.52
N PRO A 24 13.41 2.78 -10.15
CA PRO A 24 13.34 3.45 -8.85
C PRO A 24 11.99 4.12 -8.58
N ARG A 25 11.40 4.74 -9.61
CA ARG A 25 10.13 5.48 -9.47
C ARG A 25 8.97 4.53 -9.24
N PHE A 26 8.96 3.38 -9.89
CA PHE A 26 7.94 2.37 -9.67
C PHE A 26 8.17 1.57 -8.38
N ALA A 27 9.43 1.42 -7.95
CA ALA A 27 9.77 0.80 -6.67
C ALA A 27 9.20 1.58 -5.48
N GLU A 28 9.25 2.93 -5.51
CA GLU A 28 8.65 3.78 -4.48
C GLU A 28 7.13 3.55 -4.36
N VAL A 29 6.43 3.43 -5.48
CA VAL A 29 4.99 3.12 -5.49
C VAL A 29 4.73 1.72 -4.95
N ALA A 30 5.53 0.73 -5.35
CA ALA A 30 5.38 -0.65 -4.88
C ALA A 30 5.59 -0.76 -3.37
N ALA A 31 6.57 -0.04 -2.80
CA ALA A 31 6.81 0.00 -1.37
C ALA A 31 5.60 0.53 -0.57
N GLY A 32 4.79 1.42 -1.16
CA GLY A 32 3.56 1.91 -0.53
C GLY A 32 2.35 0.97 -0.68
N GLN A 33 2.34 0.08 -1.67
CA GLN A 33 1.16 -0.74 -2.02
C GLN A 33 1.29 -2.22 -1.58
N PHE A 34 2.52 -2.74 -1.51
CA PHE A 34 2.79 -4.14 -1.22
C PHE A 34 3.46 -4.30 0.15
N LYS A 35 3.11 -5.39 0.86
CA LYS A 35 3.85 -5.91 2.01
C LYS A 35 4.36 -7.30 1.63
N GLY A 36 5.64 -7.39 1.27
CA GLY A 36 6.18 -8.56 0.58
C GLY A 36 5.50 -8.75 -0.77
N ASP A 37 5.11 -9.97 -1.11
CA ASP A 37 4.48 -10.28 -2.41
C ASP A 37 2.94 -10.09 -2.42
N ARG A 38 2.38 -9.52 -1.34
CA ARG A 38 0.94 -9.35 -1.16
C ARG A 38 0.57 -7.88 -1.09
N ARG A 39 -0.49 -7.51 -1.80
CA ARG A 39 -1.17 -6.23 -1.62
C ARG A 39 -2.40 -6.38 -0.73
N LYS A 40 -2.76 -5.28 -0.08
CA LYS A 40 -3.99 -5.20 0.68
C LYS A 40 -5.22 -5.37 -0.25
N TRP A 41 -6.22 -6.10 0.20
CA TRP A 41 -7.44 -6.34 -0.59
C TRP A 41 -8.29 -5.08 -0.70
N PRO A 42 -8.98 -4.82 -1.82
CA PRO A 42 -9.85 -3.64 -1.95
C PRO A 42 -10.96 -3.57 -0.89
N PHE A 43 -11.41 -4.72 -0.39
CA PHE A 43 -12.46 -4.85 0.62
C PHE A 43 -11.91 -5.01 2.05
N SER A 44 -10.60 -4.80 2.26
CA SER A 44 -10.01 -4.88 3.60
C SER A 44 -9.98 -3.52 4.28
N ASP A 45 -10.20 -3.55 5.60
CA ASP A 45 -10.47 -2.42 6.49
C ASP A 45 -11.88 -1.82 6.34
N VAL A 46 -12.19 -0.88 7.23
CA VAL A 46 -13.45 -0.14 7.25
C VAL A 46 -13.53 0.79 6.05
N ALA A 47 -14.65 0.74 5.33
CA ALA A 47 -14.95 1.68 4.26
C ALA A 47 -15.23 3.07 4.85
N THR A 48 -14.23 3.95 4.85
CA THR A 48 -14.35 5.34 5.30
C THR A 48 -14.74 6.25 4.14
N PHE A 49 -15.28 7.44 4.46
CA PHE A 49 -15.64 8.44 3.46
C PHE A 49 -14.40 8.86 2.67
N LEU A 50 -14.42 8.64 1.35
CA LEU A 50 -13.31 8.94 0.44
C LEU A 50 -11.94 8.38 0.88
N ASN A 51 -11.91 7.23 1.56
CA ASN A 51 -10.71 6.64 2.14
C ASN A 51 -9.99 7.53 3.17
N ALA A 52 -10.73 8.42 3.86
CA ALA A 52 -10.18 9.20 4.96
C ALA A 52 -9.56 8.28 6.03
N PRO A 53 -8.46 8.70 6.71
CA PRO A 53 -7.83 7.88 7.74
C PRO A 53 -8.79 7.44 8.84
N TYR A 54 -8.84 6.13 9.12
CA TYR A 54 -9.65 5.59 10.21
C TYR A 54 -8.94 5.80 11.56
N ARG A 55 -9.55 6.59 12.45
CA ARG A 55 -9.04 6.88 13.81
C ARG A 55 -10.13 6.64 14.86
N PRO A 56 -10.40 5.38 15.25
CA PRO A 56 -11.49 5.05 16.18
C PRO A 56 -11.27 5.58 17.61
N ASP A 57 -10.01 5.84 17.97
CA ASP A 57 -9.57 6.33 19.26
C ASP A 57 -9.52 7.87 19.35
N ALA A 58 -9.75 8.60 18.25
CA ALA A 58 -9.66 10.06 18.25
C ALA A 58 -10.64 10.71 19.23
N LEU A 59 -11.84 10.15 19.40
CA LEU A 59 -12.87 10.68 20.31
C LEU A 59 -12.50 10.60 21.80
N SER A 60 -11.58 9.70 22.18
CA SER A 60 -11.11 9.59 23.57
C SER A 60 -9.84 10.40 23.84
N GLN A 61 -9.26 11.03 22.82
CA GLN A 61 -8.08 11.87 22.97
C GLN A 61 -8.46 13.34 23.22
N PRO A 62 -7.66 14.09 23.99
CA PRO A 62 -7.82 15.54 24.09
C PRO A 62 -7.77 16.18 22.70
N ASP A 63 -8.63 17.17 22.47
CA ASP A 63 -8.69 17.92 21.20
C ASP A 63 -8.81 17.03 19.95
N LEU A 64 -9.51 15.88 20.06
CA LEU A 64 -9.66 14.88 19.00
C LEU A 64 -8.32 14.36 18.43
N GLY A 65 -7.24 14.44 19.20
CA GLY A 65 -5.89 14.11 18.73
C GLY A 65 -5.29 15.16 17.79
N GLY A 66 -5.72 16.43 17.90
CA GLY A 66 -5.25 17.55 17.09
C GLY A 66 -5.80 17.57 15.67
N LEU A 67 -7.01 17.03 15.44
CA LEU A 67 -7.65 17.04 14.13
C LEU A 67 -8.32 18.38 13.86
N ASP A 68 -7.97 19.04 12.75
CA ASP A 68 -8.67 20.24 12.29
C ASP A 68 -10.12 19.94 11.86
N VAL A 69 -10.34 18.76 11.25
CA VAL A 69 -11.64 18.32 10.74
C VAL A 69 -11.83 16.83 11.04
N ALA A 70 -13.01 16.48 11.55
CA ALA A 70 -13.42 15.09 11.82
C ALA A 70 -14.69 14.73 11.03
N ILE A 71 -14.77 13.48 10.56
CA ILE A 71 -15.95 12.93 9.88
C ILE A 71 -16.52 11.82 10.77
N ILE A 72 -17.75 11.99 11.25
CA ILE A 72 -18.42 11.04 12.15
C ILE A 72 -19.69 10.54 11.48
N GLY A 73 -19.81 9.22 11.34
CA GLY A 73 -21.04 8.59 10.86
C GLY A 73 -22.06 8.47 11.99
N LEU A 74 -23.26 9.01 11.78
CA LEU A 74 -24.40 8.83 12.68
C LEU A 74 -25.40 7.89 12.01
N PRO A 75 -25.52 6.63 12.45
CA PRO A 75 -26.55 5.73 11.94
C PRO A 75 -27.91 6.17 12.50
N MET A 76 -28.87 6.36 11.60
CA MET A 76 -30.28 6.65 11.92
C MET A 76 -31.10 5.37 11.94
#